data_AF-A0A1X7V096-F1
#
_entry.id   AF-A0A1X7V096-F1
#
_cell.length_a   1.000
_cell.length_b   1.000
_cell.length_c   1.000
_cell.angle_alpha   90.00
_cell.angle_beta   90.00
_cell.angle_gamma   90.00
#
_symmetry.space_group_name_H-M   'P 1'
#
loop_
_entity.id
_entity.type
_entity.pdbx_description
1 polymer ?
#
loop_
_entity_poly.entity_id
_entity_poly.type
_entity_poly.pdbx_seq_one_letter_code
_entity_poly.pdbx_strand_id
1 'polypeptide(L)'
;MLKKEGKFEKKLLNCLSEGFTKDFTSSDFLSLMESLLIIGPLEEDQYFIPCVLETCAVDVLEKMRRQFSKSCDPLVLSWQDNIIPQGMYPALVVSLLKEGFRMFKRQVPYRNAIKLQSTDLGVNILLVDTIQWLEIHCDGPAGPVQDACPELRVLVQRSIQFVSSKFCYSSNTLEGTLCQTCTAGVCCCNKSGTSITCTNGNCSKAREMGPRQSCWFKPRATDSVSCGAPADELLSDRSTSKKKTPELKQLMKIFMPSVHHYELIGIGLDVDVSDLQPLPTMTATNLRLVFQRWIDSGEDVNWDKLVEVCDDFPVQLGNAKNKLENFLS
;
A
#
# COMPACT_ATOMS: atom_id res chain seq x y z
N MET A 1 -1.40 -29.64 -16.40
CA MET A 1 -0.33 -29.19 -15.49
C MET A 1 -0.40 -27.70 -15.25
N LEU A 2 -0.29 -26.85 -16.30
CA LEU A 2 -0.29 -25.39 -16.18
C LEU A 2 -1.47 -24.80 -15.39
N LYS A 3 -2.72 -25.18 -15.72
CA LYS A 3 -3.91 -24.64 -15.02
C LYS A 3 -4.04 -25.07 -13.55
N LYS A 4 -3.48 -26.23 -13.18
CA LYS A 4 -3.59 -26.79 -11.83
C LYS A 4 -2.47 -26.34 -10.90
N GLU A 5 -1.27 -26.20 -11.43
CA GLU A 5 -0.08 -25.92 -10.61
C GLU A 5 0.58 -24.58 -10.94
N GLY A 6 0.24 -23.98 -12.09
CA GLY A 6 0.89 -22.76 -12.57
C GLY A 6 2.36 -22.97 -12.93
N LYS A 7 2.85 -24.21 -13.03
CA LYS A 7 4.26 -24.52 -13.25
C LYS A 7 4.51 -24.99 -14.68
N PHE A 8 5.64 -24.57 -15.24
CA PHE A 8 6.16 -25.10 -16.48
C PHE A 8 7.69 -25.08 -16.51
N GLU A 9 8.27 -25.99 -17.29
CA GLU A 9 9.70 -26.03 -17.58
C GLU A 9 10.00 -25.29 -18.88
N LYS A 10 11.17 -24.66 -18.96
CA LYS A 10 11.67 -23.97 -20.16
C LYS A 10 11.55 -24.82 -21.43
N LYS A 11 11.80 -26.13 -21.34
CA LYS A 11 11.74 -27.06 -22.48
C LYS A 11 10.37 -27.13 -23.16
N LEU A 12 9.28 -26.76 -22.48
CA LEU A 12 7.95 -26.68 -23.09
C LEU A 12 7.87 -25.59 -24.17
N LEU A 13 8.72 -24.57 -24.12
CA LEU A 13 8.81 -23.56 -25.17
C LEU A 13 9.39 -24.11 -26.48
N ASN A 14 10.09 -25.25 -26.44
CA ASN A 14 10.54 -25.93 -27.66
C ASN A 14 9.35 -26.39 -28.51
N CYS A 15 8.19 -26.67 -27.89
CA CYS A 15 6.96 -26.99 -28.61
C CYS A 15 6.32 -25.76 -29.28
N LEU A 16 6.79 -24.55 -28.97
CA LEU A 16 6.37 -23.28 -29.57
C LEU A 16 7.42 -22.75 -30.56
N SER A 17 8.38 -23.59 -30.99
CA SER A 17 9.54 -23.18 -31.80
C SER A 17 9.18 -22.45 -33.09
N GLU A 18 8.04 -22.77 -33.70
CA GLU A 18 7.55 -22.12 -34.92
C GLU A 18 7.14 -20.66 -34.70
N GLY A 19 6.85 -20.26 -33.46
CA GLY A 19 6.50 -18.88 -33.10
C GLY A 19 7.70 -17.98 -32.79
N PHE A 20 8.92 -18.53 -32.73
CA PHE A 20 10.14 -17.79 -32.43
C PHE A 20 10.95 -17.51 -33.71
N THR A 21 11.61 -16.36 -33.76
CA THR A 21 12.45 -15.95 -34.88
C THR A 21 13.92 -15.93 -34.46
N LYS A 22 14.83 -15.68 -35.41
CA LYS A 22 16.25 -15.46 -35.09
C LYS A 22 16.46 -14.24 -34.19
N ASP A 23 15.60 -13.25 -34.32
CA ASP A 23 15.70 -11.98 -33.58
C ASP A 23 14.87 -11.98 -32.28
N PHE A 24 14.03 -13.00 -32.07
CA PHE A 24 13.23 -13.17 -30.86
C PHE A 24 13.12 -14.65 -30.50
N THR A 25 13.99 -15.06 -29.59
CA THR A 25 14.14 -16.45 -29.16
C THR A 25 13.20 -16.78 -27.99
N SER A 26 13.09 -18.08 -27.67
CA SER A 26 12.38 -18.52 -26.46
C SER A 26 12.98 -17.94 -25.16
N SER A 27 14.29 -17.64 -25.16
CA SER A 27 14.97 -17.00 -24.03
C SER A 27 14.58 -15.53 -23.89
N ASP A 28 14.43 -14.82 -25.01
CA ASP A 28 13.98 -13.43 -25.02
C ASP A 28 12.53 -13.35 -24.55
N PHE A 29 11.69 -14.29 -24.97
CA PHE A 29 10.32 -14.40 -24.49
C PHE A 29 10.22 -14.64 -22.98
N LEU A 30 11.03 -15.55 -22.42
CA LEU A 30 11.08 -15.75 -20.96
C LEU A 30 11.55 -14.49 -20.24
N SER A 31 12.61 -13.86 -20.74
CA SER A 31 13.15 -12.62 -20.18
C SER A 31 12.11 -11.50 -20.20
N LEU A 32 11.32 -11.40 -21.28
CA LEU A 32 10.20 -10.48 -21.39
C LEU A 32 9.12 -10.81 -20.35
N MET A 33 8.66 -12.06 -20.25
CA MET A 33 7.64 -12.47 -19.27
C MET A 33 8.09 -12.21 -17.82
N GLU A 34 9.36 -12.47 -17.50
CA GLU A 34 9.95 -12.17 -16.20
C GLU A 34 10.03 -10.66 -15.95
N SER A 35 10.42 -9.88 -16.97
CA SER A 35 10.46 -8.42 -16.89
C SER A 35 9.06 -7.86 -16.63
N LEU A 36 8.02 -8.44 -17.22
CA LEU A 36 6.63 -8.03 -17.03
C LEU A 36 5.99 -8.61 -15.76
N LEU A 37 6.76 -9.33 -14.92
CA LEU A 37 6.28 -10.00 -13.70
C LEU A 37 5.11 -10.97 -13.95
N ILE A 38 5.03 -11.54 -15.15
CA ILE A 38 4.03 -12.55 -15.50
C ILE A 38 4.46 -13.91 -14.96
N ILE A 39 5.77 -14.19 -14.96
CA ILE A 39 6.35 -15.43 -14.44
C ILE A 39 7.42 -15.16 -13.39
N GLY A 40 7.48 -16.03 -12.39
CA GLY A 40 8.50 -16.05 -11.35
C GLY A 40 9.38 -17.30 -11.45
N PRO A 41 10.68 -17.21 -11.13
CA PRO A 41 11.57 -18.36 -11.15
C PRO A 41 11.21 -19.35 -10.02
N LEU A 42 11.38 -20.64 -10.29
CA LEU A 42 11.37 -21.72 -9.32
C LEU A 42 12.75 -22.41 -9.28
N GLU A 43 12.80 -23.73 -9.11
CA GLU A 43 14.02 -24.54 -9.14
C GLU A 43 14.30 -25.01 -10.58
N GLU A 44 15.57 -25.02 -11.02
CA GLU A 44 16.04 -25.71 -12.24
C GLU A 44 15.21 -25.47 -13.53
N ASP A 45 15.34 -24.29 -14.16
CA ASP A 45 14.64 -23.94 -15.41
C ASP A 45 13.09 -24.07 -15.35
N GLN A 46 12.52 -24.13 -14.14
CA GLN A 46 11.08 -24.07 -13.92
C GLN A 46 10.62 -22.65 -13.60
N TYR A 47 9.43 -22.34 -14.08
CA TYR A 47 8.78 -21.06 -13.90
C TYR A 47 7.38 -21.25 -13.35
N PHE A 48 6.93 -20.26 -12.59
CA PHE A 48 5.60 -20.17 -12.04
C PHE A 48 4.82 -19.02 -12.69
N ILE A 49 3.60 -19.29 -13.15
CA ILE A 49 2.68 -18.35 -13.77
C ILE A 49 1.37 -18.30 -12.96
N PRO A 50 1.21 -17.36 -12.02
CA PRO A 50 0.04 -17.35 -11.12
C PRO A 50 -1.30 -17.05 -11.83
N CYS A 51 -1.28 -16.30 -12.94
CA CYS A 51 -2.51 -15.82 -13.58
C CYS A 51 -3.34 -16.91 -14.29
N VAL A 52 -2.75 -18.08 -14.58
CA VAL A 52 -3.46 -19.20 -15.24
C VAL A 52 -4.17 -20.14 -14.26
N LEU A 53 -3.96 -19.94 -12.95
CA LEU A 53 -4.51 -20.78 -11.91
C LEU A 53 -6.04 -20.66 -11.83
N GLU A 54 -6.65 -21.68 -11.24
CA GLU A 54 -8.07 -21.68 -10.87
C GLU A 54 -8.29 -20.81 -9.62
N THR A 55 -9.49 -20.24 -9.48
CA THR A 55 -9.89 -19.50 -8.29
C THR A 55 -10.23 -20.47 -7.16
N CYS A 56 -9.76 -20.18 -5.95
CA CYS A 56 -10.02 -21.00 -4.78
C CYS A 56 -11.50 -20.93 -4.39
N ALA A 57 -12.11 -22.10 -4.13
CA ALA A 57 -13.45 -22.16 -3.56
C ALA A 57 -13.46 -21.60 -2.13
N VAL A 58 -14.58 -20.98 -1.74
CA VAL A 58 -14.72 -20.27 -0.45
C VAL A 58 -14.43 -21.19 0.74
N ASP A 59 -14.93 -22.43 0.73
CA ASP A 59 -14.74 -23.37 1.84
C ASP A 59 -13.27 -23.82 1.97
N VAL A 60 -12.55 -23.93 0.85
CA VAL A 60 -11.12 -24.26 0.80
C VAL A 60 -10.31 -23.06 1.31
N LEU A 61 -10.65 -21.84 0.88
CA LEU A 61 -9.99 -20.62 1.33
C LEU A 61 -10.12 -20.41 2.84
N GLU A 62 -11.31 -20.63 3.41
CA GLU A 62 -11.53 -20.54 4.85
C GLU A 62 -10.71 -21.58 5.63
N LYS A 63 -10.58 -22.80 5.11
CA LYS A 63 -9.69 -23.82 5.69
C LYS A 63 -8.23 -23.37 5.64
N MET A 64 -7.80 -22.72 4.56
CA MET A 64 -6.44 -22.18 4.44
C MET A 64 -6.20 -21.05 5.45
N ARG A 65 -7.11 -20.08 5.57
CA ARG A 65 -7.01 -18.99 6.57
C ARG A 65 -6.87 -19.51 7.99
N ARG A 66 -7.70 -20.49 8.37
CA ARG A 66 -7.65 -21.11 9.72
C ARG A 66 -6.33 -21.79 10.05
N GLN A 67 -5.57 -22.23 9.04
CA GLN A 67 -4.25 -22.81 9.26
C GLN A 67 -3.23 -21.75 9.71
N PHE A 68 -3.38 -20.50 9.25
CA PHE A 68 -2.45 -19.40 9.55
C PHE A 68 -2.94 -18.48 10.67
N SER A 69 -4.23 -18.52 11.04
CA SER A 69 -4.81 -17.59 12.01
C SER A 69 -4.44 -17.88 13.48
N LYS A 70 -3.59 -18.88 13.76
CA LYS A 70 -3.25 -19.26 15.15
C LYS A 70 -2.30 -18.27 15.81
N SER A 71 -1.32 -17.77 15.05
CA SER A 71 -0.17 -17.05 15.58
C SER A 71 -0.38 -15.53 15.60
N CYS A 72 -0.98 -14.97 14.54
CA CYS A 72 -1.34 -13.55 14.46
C CYS A 72 -2.62 -13.33 13.63
N ASP A 73 -3.18 -12.13 13.71
CA ASP A 73 -4.21 -11.67 12.77
C ASP A 73 -3.55 -11.21 11.45
N PRO A 74 -4.20 -11.33 10.29
CA PRO A 74 -3.59 -10.96 9.02
C PRO A 74 -3.32 -9.46 8.92
N LEU A 75 -2.23 -9.11 8.25
CA LEU A 75 -2.03 -7.77 7.71
C LEU A 75 -2.95 -7.59 6.49
N VAL A 76 -3.66 -6.48 6.45
CA VAL A 76 -4.58 -6.12 5.38
C VAL A 76 -4.06 -4.88 4.67
N LEU A 77 -3.98 -4.97 3.35
CA LEU A 77 -3.60 -3.86 2.49
C LEU A 77 -4.77 -3.52 1.56
N SER A 78 -5.22 -2.28 1.61
CA SER A 78 -6.32 -1.77 0.77
C SER A 78 -5.83 -0.60 -0.07
N TRP A 79 -6.47 -0.39 -1.23
CA TRP A 79 -6.23 0.76 -2.11
C TRP A 79 -7.32 1.81 -1.91
N GLN A 80 -7.06 3.04 -2.31
CA GLN A 80 -8.00 4.16 -2.13
C GLN A 80 -9.41 3.90 -2.69
N ASP A 81 -9.50 3.18 -3.80
CA ASP A 81 -10.77 2.81 -4.43
C ASP A 81 -11.38 1.50 -3.87
N ASN A 82 -10.78 0.92 -2.82
CA ASN A 82 -11.13 -0.39 -2.25
C ASN A 82 -11.16 -1.52 -3.29
N ILE A 83 -10.31 -1.43 -4.32
CA ILE A 83 -10.13 -2.46 -5.34
C ILE A 83 -8.63 -2.65 -5.55
N ILE A 84 -8.18 -3.90 -5.51
CA ILE A 84 -6.80 -4.26 -5.85
C ILE A 84 -6.59 -4.04 -7.35
N PRO A 85 -5.56 -3.27 -7.78
CA PRO A 85 -5.28 -3.07 -9.20
C PRO A 85 -5.10 -4.40 -9.94
N GLN A 86 -5.69 -4.51 -11.14
CA GLN A 86 -5.63 -5.73 -11.93
C GLN A 86 -4.19 -6.10 -12.27
N GLY A 87 -3.74 -7.29 -11.84
CA GLY A 87 -2.37 -7.74 -12.05
C GLY A 87 -1.44 -7.48 -10.86
N MET A 88 -1.86 -6.69 -9.87
CA MET A 88 -1.09 -6.45 -8.64
C MET A 88 -0.81 -7.75 -7.87
N TYR A 89 -1.85 -8.55 -7.59
CA TYR A 89 -1.69 -9.82 -6.86
C TYR A 89 -0.70 -10.79 -7.53
N PRO A 90 -0.88 -11.19 -8.81
CA PRO A 90 0.06 -12.11 -9.44
C PRO A 90 1.48 -11.54 -9.54
N ALA A 91 1.64 -10.24 -9.81
CA ALA A 91 2.95 -9.60 -9.88
C ALA A 91 3.63 -9.49 -8.51
N LEU A 92 2.87 -9.28 -7.42
CA LEU A 92 3.38 -9.32 -6.06
C LEU A 92 3.91 -10.71 -5.72
N VAL A 93 3.16 -11.76 -6.05
CA VAL A 93 3.62 -13.15 -5.84
C VAL A 93 4.92 -13.41 -6.59
N VAL A 94 5.00 -13.01 -7.87
CA VAL A 94 6.22 -13.13 -8.68
C VAL A 94 7.37 -12.31 -8.09
N SER A 95 7.10 -11.09 -7.63
CA SER A 95 8.11 -10.24 -6.98
C SER A 95 8.67 -10.89 -5.73
N LEU A 96 7.83 -11.50 -4.89
CA LEU A 96 8.27 -12.17 -3.67
C LEU A 96 9.10 -13.42 -3.98
N LEU A 97 8.75 -14.20 -5.02
CA LEU A 97 9.58 -15.31 -5.48
C LEU A 97 10.99 -14.85 -5.89
N LYS A 98 11.11 -13.69 -6.55
CA LYS A 98 12.40 -13.09 -6.90
C LYS A 98 13.19 -12.59 -5.70
N GLU A 99 12.52 -12.21 -4.62
CA GLU A 99 13.12 -11.84 -3.33
C GLU A 99 13.47 -13.08 -2.46
N GLY A 100 13.44 -14.29 -3.03
CA GLY A 100 13.89 -15.52 -2.35
C GLY A 100 12.80 -16.31 -1.64
N PHE A 101 11.54 -15.88 -1.70
CA PHE A 101 10.43 -16.70 -1.20
C PHE A 101 10.28 -17.97 -2.04
N ARG A 102 9.83 -19.05 -1.40
CA ARG A 102 9.66 -20.35 -2.06
C ARG A 102 8.22 -20.82 -2.01
N MET A 103 7.79 -21.48 -3.07
CA MET A 103 6.51 -22.19 -3.11
C MET A 103 6.57 -23.44 -2.21
N PHE A 104 5.49 -23.74 -1.52
CA PHE A 104 5.33 -25.01 -0.80
C PHE A 104 5.34 -26.20 -1.77
N LYS A 105 6.08 -27.27 -1.43
CA LYS A 105 6.23 -28.46 -2.29
C LYS A 105 4.92 -29.21 -2.55
N ARG A 106 3.98 -29.21 -1.60
CA ARG A 106 2.71 -29.98 -1.68
C ARG A 106 1.46 -29.10 -1.62
N GLN A 107 1.57 -27.82 -2.00
CA GLN A 107 0.39 -26.96 -2.10
C GLN A 107 -0.32 -27.14 -3.44
N VAL A 108 -1.63 -26.90 -3.43
CA VAL A 108 -2.39 -26.55 -4.64
C VAL A 108 -2.53 -25.03 -4.63
N PRO A 109 -1.82 -24.30 -5.51
CA PRO A 109 -1.91 -22.85 -5.57
C PRO A 109 -3.18 -22.42 -6.31
N TYR A 110 -3.77 -21.30 -5.91
CA TYR A 110 -4.94 -20.72 -6.55
C TYR A 110 -4.66 -19.30 -7.00
N ARG A 111 -5.42 -18.83 -7.99
CA ARG A 111 -5.28 -17.48 -8.56
C ARG A 111 -5.40 -16.36 -7.53
N ASN A 112 -6.15 -16.61 -6.45
CA ASN A 112 -6.41 -15.66 -5.37
C ASN A 112 -5.89 -16.12 -4.01
N ALA A 113 -5.17 -17.25 -3.93
CA ALA A 113 -4.64 -17.78 -2.68
C ALA A 113 -3.37 -18.62 -2.89
N ILE A 114 -2.22 -18.12 -2.43
CA ILE A 114 -0.91 -18.76 -2.63
C ILE A 114 -0.15 -18.78 -1.31
N LYS A 115 0.42 -19.94 -0.97
CA LYS A 115 1.31 -20.09 0.19
C LYS A 115 2.77 -19.95 -0.25
N LEU A 116 3.52 -19.13 0.46
CA LEU A 116 4.95 -18.94 0.27
C LEU A 116 5.70 -19.14 1.58
N GLN A 117 6.95 -19.56 1.50
CA GLN A 117 7.85 -19.70 2.64
C GLN A 117 8.99 -18.70 2.48
N SER A 118 9.29 -17.96 3.54
CA SER A 118 10.53 -17.18 3.67
C SER A 118 11.50 -17.97 4.55
N THR A 119 12.59 -18.45 3.95
CA THR A 119 13.64 -19.14 4.72
C THR A 119 14.36 -18.15 5.63
N ASP A 120 14.63 -16.94 5.14
CA ASP A 120 15.37 -15.90 5.87
C ASP A 120 14.64 -15.45 7.13
N LEU A 121 13.32 -15.29 7.05
CA LEU A 121 12.49 -14.93 8.19
C LEU A 121 12.02 -16.15 9.02
N GLY A 122 12.24 -17.37 8.53
CA GLY A 122 11.77 -18.59 9.17
C GLY A 122 10.24 -18.70 9.30
N VAL A 123 9.48 -18.01 8.43
CA VAL A 123 8.01 -17.97 8.46
C VAL A 123 7.38 -18.45 7.16
N ASN A 124 6.14 -18.88 7.29
CA ASN A 124 5.25 -19.22 6.20
C ASN A 124 4.21 -18.10 6.06
N ILE A 125 3.87 -17.77 4.82
CA ILE A 125 2.83 -16.79 4.52
C ILE A 125 1.77 -17.36 3.61
N LEU A 126 0.54 -16.88 3.78
CA LEU A 126 -0.56 -17.07 2.85
C LEU A 126 -1.01 -15.69 2.36
N LEU A 127 -0.90 -15.48 1.05
CA LEU A 127 -1.37 -14.27 0.37
C LEU A 127 -2.75 -14.54 -0.21
N VAL A 128 -3.73 -13.70 0.14
CA VAL A 128 -5.11 -13.82 -0.33
C VAL A 128 -5.58 -12.54 -1.02
N ASP A 129 -6.04 -12.69 -2.25
CA ASP A 129 -6.76 -11.64 -2.99
C ASP A 129 -8.26 -11.76 -2.72
N THR A 130 -8.84 -10.74 -2.10
CA THR A 130 -10.28 -10.66 -1.85
C THR A 130 -11.00 -9.71 -2.81
N ILE A 131 -10.33 -9.25 -3.86
CA ILE A 131 -10.73 -8.15 -4.75
C ILE A 131 -10.67 -6.78 -4.06
N GLN A 132 -11.18 -6.68 -2.83
CA GLN A 132 -11.27 -5.42 -2.10
C GLN A 132 -9.99 -5.08 -1.33
N TRP A 133 -9.32 -6.09 -0.81
CA TRP A 133 -8.05 -5.95 -0.10
C TRP A 133 -7.19 -7.20 -0.24
N LEU A 134 -5.89 -7.02 -0.03
CA LEU A 134 -4.92 -8.08 0.06
C LEU A 134 -4.76 -8.48 1.53
N GLU A 135 -4.90 -9.76 1.82
CA GLU A 135 -4.59 -10.30 3.15
C GLU A 135 -3.26 -11.03 3.12
N ILE A 136 -2.44 -10.79 4.15
CA ILE A 136 -1.18 -11.47 4.38
C ILE A 136 -1.29 -12.15 5.73
N HIS A 137 -1.47 -13.46 5.71
CA HIS A 137 -1.47 -14.28 6.90
C HIS A 137 -0.05 -14.82 7.12
N CYS A 138 0.43 -14.82 8.36
CA CYS A 138 1.77 -15.27 8.72
C CYS A 138 1.69 -16.36 9.79
N ASP A 139 2.47 -17.43 9.62
CA ASP A 139 2.54 -18.53 10.57
C ASP A 139 3.96 -19.12 10.64
N GLY A 140 4.30 -19.75 11.77
CA GLY A 140 5.62 -20.27 12.08
C GLY A 140 5.72 -20.67 13.55
N PRO A 141 6.88 -21.16 14.03
CA PRO A 141 7.09 -21.41 15.46
C PRO A 141 6.78 -20.15 16.28
N ALA A 142 6.23 -20.32 17.48
CA ALA A 142 5.98 -19.21 18.40
C ALA A 142 7.32 -18.59 18.83
N GLY A 143 7.53 -17.30 18.52
CA GLY A 143 8.83 -16.62 18.60
C GLY A 143 9.13 -15.93 17.27
N PRO A 144 9.60 -16.68 16.25
CA PRO A 144 9.83 -16.18 14.89
C PRO A 144 8.71 -15.30 14.32
N VAL A 145 7.43 -15.63 14.54
CA VAL A 145 6.32 -14.84 13.99
C VAL A 145 6.26 -13.42 14.56
N GLN A 146 6.52 -13.22 15.86
CA GLN A 146 6.39 -11.89 16.46
C GLN A 146 7.49 -10.94 15.97
N ASP A 147 8.70 -11.46 15.76
CA ASP A 147 9.85 -10.68 15.30
C ASP A 147 9.89 -10.56 13.77
N ALA A 148 9.36 -11.56 13.05
CA ALA A 148 9.31 -11.55 11.59
C ALA A 148 8.19 -10.69 11.01
N CYS A 149 7.06 -10.48 11.72
CA CYS A 149 5.93 -9.71 11.18
C CYS A 149 6.33 -8.28 10.73
N PRO A 150 7.06 -7.47 11.52
CA PRO A 150 7.51 -6.15 11.08
C PRO A 150 8.43 -6.21 9.85
N GLU A 151 9.35 -7.18 9.80
CA GLU A 151 10.28 -7.33 8.67
C GLU A 151 9.56 -7.80 7.40
N LEU A 152 8.66 -8.76 7.53
CA LEU A 152 7.78 -9.23 6.46
C LEU A 152 6.92 -8.09 5.92
N ARG A 153 6.35 -7.25 6.79
CA ARG A 153 5.58 -6.07 6.38
C ARG A 153 6.42 -5.12 5.52
N VAL A 154 7.64 -4.80 5.95
CA VAL A 154 8.55 -3.92 5.19
C VAL A 154 8.91 -4.55 3.83
N LEU A 155 9.17 -5.85 3.79
CA LEU A 155 9.46 -6.57 2.53
C LEU A 155 8.28 -6.53 1.57
N VAL A 156 7.07 -6.88 2.04
CA VAL A 156 5.87 -6.85 1.21
C VAL A 156 5.55 -5.43 0.74
N GLN A 157 5.69 -4.43 1.60
CA GLN A 157 5.49 -3.03 1.22
C GLN A 157 6.48 -2.59 0.13
N ARG A 158 7.76 -2.99 0.25
CA ARG A 158 8.76 -2.73 -0.79
C ARG A 158 8.39 -3.42 -2.11
N SER A 159 7.96 -4.67 -2.08
CA SER A 159 7.52 -5.38 -3.29
C SER A 159 6.30 -4.71 -3.93
N ILE A 160 5.34 -4.24 -3.13
CA ILE A 160 4.18 -3.49 -3.63
C ILE A 160 4.60 -2.16 -4.26
N GLN A 161 5.54 -1.44 -3.65
CA GLN A 161 6.07 -0.20 -4.22
C GLN A 161 6.80 -0.47 -5.55
N PHE A 162 7.58 -1.55 -5.61
CA PHE A 162 8.24 -1.98 -6.84
C PHE A 162 7.24 -2.32 -7.94
N VAL A 163 6.21 -3.15 -7.64
CA VAL A 163 5.16 -3.50 -8.61
C VAL A 163 4.35 -2.28 -9.03
N SER A 164 3.97 -1.42 -8.08
CA SER A 164 3.23 -0.18 -8.35
C SER A 164 4.02 0.74 -9.28
N SER A 165 5.32 0.92 -9.02
CA SER A 165 6.20 1.70 -9.90
C SER A 165 6.29 1.08 -11.29
N LYS A 166 6.45 -0.25 -11.38
CA LYS A 166 6.61 -0.96 -12.65
C LYS A 166 5.37 -0.91 -13.53
N PHE A 167 4.19 -0.92 -12.93
CA PHE A 167 2.91 -0.87 -13.65
C PHE A 167 2.24 0.51 -13.60
N CYS A 168 2.95 1.53 -13.09
CA CYS A 168 2.46 2.89 -12.96
C CYS A 168 1.14 3.01 -12.17
N TYR A 169 0.95 2.17 -11.15
CA TYR A 169 -0.18 2.31 -10.22
C TYR A 169 0.05 3.41 -9.20
N SER A 170 -1.06 3.95 -8.67
CA SER A 170 -1.02 4.77 -7.47
C SER A 170 -0.54 3.93 -6.29
N SER A 171 0.55 4.35 -5.65
CA SER A 171 1.16 3.68 -4.49
C SER A 171 0.40 3.95 -3.17
N ASN A 172 -0.77 4.59 -3.23
CA ASN A 172 -1.55 4.97 -2.05
C ASN A 172 -2.26 3.74 -1.45
N THR A 173 -1.49 2.92 -0.74
CA THR A 173 -2.01 1.78 0.02
C THR A 173 -2.27 2.18 1.45
N LEU A 174 -3.39 1.69 1.98
CA LEU A 174 -3.76 1.82 3.38
C LEU A 174 -3.52 0.48 4.07
N GLU A 175 -2.64 0.51 5.06
CA GLU A 175 -2.25 -0.66 5.84
C GLU A 175 -3.07 -0.75 7.12
N GLY A 176 -3.52 -1.96 7.45
CA GLY A 176 -4.29 -2.19 8.66
C GLY A 176 -4.53 -3.66 8.93
N THR A 177 -5.56 -3.94 9.71
CA THR A 177 -6.03 -5.28 10.03
C THR A 177 -7.53 -5.36 9.76
N LEU A 178 -8.10 -6.55 9.59
CA LEU A 178 -9.56 -6.68 9.44
C LEU A 178 -10.27 -6.19 10.71
N CYS A 179 -11.31 -5.38 10.55
CA CYS A 179 -12.13 -4.98 11.68
C CYS A 179 -12.98 -6.16 12.16
N GLN A 180 -12.67 -6.67 13.35
CA GLN A 180 -13.41 -7.76 13.99
C GLN A 180 -14.85 -7.38 14.37
N THR A 181 -15.17 -6.08 14.44
CA THR A 181 -16.48 -5.58 14.88
C THR A 181 -17.48 -5.47 13.73
N CYS A 182 -17.08 -4.91 12.58
CA CYS A 182 -17.99 -4.71 11.45
C CYS A 182 -17.74 -5.60 10.25
N THR A 183 -16.62 -6.34 10.20
CA THR A 183 -16.22 -7.22 9.09
C THR A 183 -16.07 -6.57 7.71
N ALA A 184 -16.44 -5.28 7.58
CA ALA A 184 -16.50 -4.52 6.33
C ALA A 184 -15.51 -3.34 6.27
N GLY A 185 -14.74 -3.11 7.35
CA GLY A 185 -13.78 -2.02 7.44
C GLY A 185 -12.37 -2.51 7.74
N VAL A 186 -11.39 -1.71 7.33
CA VAL A 186 -9.97 -1.92 7.67
C VAL A 186 -9.66 -1.07 8.90
N CYS A 187 -9.05 -1.70 9.91
CA CYS A 187 -8.57 -1.04 11.11
C CYS A 187 -7.13 -0.58 10.91
N CYS A 188 -6.94 0.71 10.73
CA CYS A 188 -5.63 1.32 10.47
C CYS A 188 -4.96 1.71 11.78
N CYS A 189 -3.67 1.44 11.87
CA CYS A 189 -2.88 1.84 13.02
C CYS A 189 -2.60 3.35 13.01
N ASN A 190 -2.66 3.98 14.18
CA ASN A 190 -2.18 5.33 14.37
C ASN A 190 -0.64 5.42 14.19
N LYS A 191 -0.11 6.65 14.11
CA LYS A 191 1.34 6.86 13.93
C LYS A 191 2.20 6.30 15.06
N SER A 192 1.66 6.17 16.28
CA SER A 192 2.39 5.68 17.44
C SER A 192 2.37 4.16 17.59
N GLY A 193 1.66 3.41 16.74
CA GLY A 193 1.61 1.95 16.87
C GLY A 193 0.64 1.43 17.94
N THR A 194 -0.09 2.33 18.63
CA THR A 194 -0.75 2.02 19.92
C THR A 194 -2.25 1.83 19.82
N SER A 195 -2.91 2.46 18.85
CA SER A 195 -4.35 2.33 18.65
C SER A 195 -4.70 2.11 17.20
N ILE A 196 -5.84 1.46 16.98
CA ILE A 196 -6.42 1.23 15.66
C ILE A 196 -7.76 1.95 15.53
N THR A 197 -8.00 2.51 14.36
CA THR A 197 -9.27 3.16 14.00
C THR A 197 -9.83 2.49 12.76
N CYS A 198 -11.12 2.15 12.77
CA CYS A 198 -11.79 1.55 11.62
C CYS A 198 -12.11 2.61 10.56
N THR A 199 -11.89 2.27 9.28
CA THR A 199 -12.31 3.10 8.15
C THR A 199 -13.83 3.17 7.99
N ASN A 200 -14.57 2.20 8.54
CA ASN A 200 -16.02 2.24 8.57
C ASN A 200 -16.50 3.21 9.67
N GLY A 201 -17.14 4.31 9.27
CA GLY A 201 -17.61 5.38 10.16
C GLY A 201 -18.60 4.93 11.25
N ASN A 202 -19.16 3.73 11.14
CA ASN A 202 -20.00 3.14 12.19
C ASN A 202 -19.18 2.50 13.33
N CYS A 203 -17.86 2.35 13.17
CA CYS A 203 -16.92 1.76 14.13
C CYS A 203 -15.91 2.76 14.71
N SER A 204 -16.22 4.06 14.61
CA SER A 204 -15.33 5.23 14.80
C SER A 204 -14.60 5.40 16.14
N LYS A 205 -14.67 4.46 17.08
CA LYS A 205 -13.90 4.56 18.33
C LYS A 205 -12.53 3.93 18.15
N ALA A 206 -11.49 4.73 18.35
CA ALA A 206 -10.13 4.23 18.50
C ALA A 206 -10.11 3.21 19.63
N ARG A 207 -9.49 2.05 19.39
CA ARG A 207 -9.31 1.00 20.41
C ARG A 207 -7.86 0.58 20.49
N GLU A 208 -7.46 0.06 21.64
CA GLU A 208 -6.17 -0.57 21.81
C GLU A 208 -6.01 -1.78 20.90
N MET A 209 -4.79 -1.96 20.41
CA MET A 209 -4.47 -3.05 19.50
C MET A 209 -4.22 -4.34 20.29
N GLY A 210 -4.91 -5.42 19.93
CA GLY A 210 -4.71 -6.71 20.58
C GLY A 210 -3.32 -7.30 20.29
N PRO A 211 -2.80 -8.22 21.14
CA PRO A 211 -1.48 -8.82 20.95
C PRO A 211 -1.28 -9.45 19.57
N ARG A 212 -2.31 -10.12 19.03
CA ARG A 212 -2.32 -10.78 17.71
C ARG A 212 -2.27 -9.81 16.53
N GLN A 213 -2.69 -8.55 16.73
CA GLN A 213 -2.64 -7.49 15.71
C GLN A 213 -1.34 -6.67 15.84
N SER A 214 -0.88 -6.45 17.08
CA SER A 214 0.28 -5.61 17.40
C SER A 214 1.58 -6.08 16.76
N CYS A 215 1.74 -7.39 16.50
CA CYS A 215 2.98 -7.94 15.95
C CYS A 215 3.43 -7.29 14.63
N TRP A 216 2.51 -6.77 13.81
CA TRP A 216 2.85 -6.10 12.54
C TRP A 216 3.34 -4.65 12.69
N PHE A 217 3.10 -4.04 13.86
CA PHE A 217 3.31 -2.61 14.11
C PHE A 217 4.29 -2.34 15.26
N LYS A 218 4.91 -3.37 15.84
CA LYS A 218 5.94 -3.19 16.86
C LYS A 218 7.15 -2.43 16.29
N PRO A 219 7.66 -1.40 17.00
CA PRO A 219 8.92 -0.76 16.67
C PRO A 219 10.06 -1.79 16.71
N ARG A 220 11.11 -1.59 15.90
CA ARG A 220 12.30 -2.46 15.94
C ARG A 220 12.98 -2.34 17.30
N ALA A 221 13.49 -3.46 17.82
CA ALA A 221 14.30 -3.48 19.05
C ALA A 221 15.60 -2.65 18.95
N THR A 222 16.05 -2.30 17.74
CA THR A 222 17.21 -1.42 17.51
C THR A 222 16.92 0.07 17.71
N ASP A 223 15.65 0.48 17.82
CA ASP A 223 15.28 1.87 18.06
C ASP A 223 15.17 2.20 19.55
N SER A 224 15.32 1.19 20.43
CA SER A 224 15.46 1.37 21.87
C SER A 224 16.93 1.42 22.30
N VAL A 225 17.71 2.34 21.72
CA VAL A 225 18.90 2.83 22.42
C VAL A 225 18.42 3.91 23.37
N SER A 226 18.34 3.55 24.65
CA SER A 226 18.31 4.52 25.74
C SER A 226 19.61 5.33 25.69
N CYS A 227 19.54 6.55 25.15
CA CYS A 227 20.58 7.55 25.38
C CYS A 227 20.21 8.32 26.64
N GLY A 228 20.63 7.80 27.78
CA GLY A 228 20.74 8.59 29.00
C GLY A 228 22.06 9.38 28.99
N ALA A 229 21.97 10.71 29.02
CA ALA A 229 22.83 11.72 29.67
C ALA A 229 22.85 13.04 28.89
N PRO A 230 23.16 14.19 29.53
CA PRO A 230 22.31 14.96 30.43
C PRO A 230 21.82 16.28 29.79
N ALA A 231 20.88 16.93 30.45
CA ALA A 231 20.37 18.27 30.14
C ALA A 231 21.41 19.37 30.40
N ASP A 232 21.17 20.55 29.79
CA ASP A 232 22.00 21.76 29.63
C ASP A 232 22.93 21.68 28.41
N GLU A 233 22.84 22.52 27.37
CA GLU A 233 22.28 23.86 27.19
C GLU A 233 21.65 23.99 25.79
N LEU A 234 20.56 24.75 25.69
CA LEU A 234 20.23 25.74 24.65
C LEU A 234 18.70 25.94 24.63
N LEU A 235 18.22 26.69 25.61
CA LEU A 235 16.95 27.40 25.57
C LEU A 235 17.13 28.72 24.81
N SER A 236 16.71 28.74 23.55
CA SER A 236 16.07 29.87 22.82
C SER A 236 15.93 29.41 21.35
N ASP A 237 14.79 29.42 20.66
CA ASP A 237 13.62 30.28 20.72
C ASP A 237 12.34 29.44 20.46
N ARG A 238 11.44 29.40 21.43
CA ARG A 238 10.02 29.14 21.19
C ARG A 238 9.34 30.48 20.92
N SER A 239 9.20 30.88 19.65
CA SER A 239 8.11 31.75 19.16
C SER A 239 8.34 32.33 17.75
N THR A 240 8.21 31.57 16.65
CA THR A 240 8.16 32.18 15.28
C THR A 240 7.50 31.32 14.17
N SER A 241 6.56 30.40 14.44
CA SER A 241 5.96 29.62 13.33
C SER A 241 4.78 30.29 12.58
N LYS A 242 4.44 31.55 12.89
CA LYS A 242 3.32 32.27 12.24
C LYS A 242 3.69 33.08 10.98
N LYS A 243 4.85 32.86 10.33
CA LYS A 243 5.27 33.65 9.15
C LYS A 243 6.05 32.87 8.08
N LYS A 244 5.67 31.64 7.75
CA LYS A 244 6.19 30.98 6.54
C LYS A 244 5.13 30.99 5.46
N THR A 245 5.47 31.56 4.30
CA THR A 245 4.65 31.51 3.09
C THR A 245 4.34 30.05 2.74
N PRO A 246 3.09 29.72 2.37
CA PRO A 246 2.74 28.37 1.99
C PRO A 246 3.59 27.82 0.83
N GLU A 247 4.18 26.64 1.00
CA GLU A 247 4.88 25.95 -0.08
C GLU A 247 3.95 24.98 -0.82
N LEU A 248 4.09 24.89 -2.16
CA LEU A 248 3.26 24.00 -2.99
C LEU A 248 3.20 22.55 -2.48
N LYS A 249 4.34 22.02 -2.00
CA LYS A 249 4.42 20.66 -1.45
C LYS A 249 3.53 20.49 -0.20
N GLN A 250 3.47 21.51 0.64
CA GLN A 250 2.64 21.51 1.86
C GLN A 250 1.17 21.64 1.50
N LEU A 251 0.83 22.56 0.59
CA LEU A 251 -0.53 22.75 0.07
C LEU A 251 -1.08 21.46 -0.54
N MET A 252 -0.33 20.82 -1.42
CA MET A 252 -0.74 19.56 -2.03
C MET A 252 -0.95 18.46 -0.98
N LYS A 253 -0.12 18.39 0.07
CA LYS A 253 -0.29 17.40 1.15
C LYS A 253 -1.56 17.62 1.98
N ILE A 254 -1.89 18.88 2.25
CA ILE A 254 -3.06 19.27 3.04
C ILE A 254 -4.34 19.05 2.23
N PHE A 255 -4.38 19.55 1.00
CA PHE A 255 -5.58 19.58 0.16
C PHE A 255 -5.71 18.40 -0.81
N MET A 256 -4.79 17.43 -0.83
CA MET A 256 -4.91 16.20 -1.63
C MET A 256 -6.29 15.50 -1.52
N PRO A 257 -6.92 15.39 -0.32
CA PRO A 257 -8.24 14.77 -0.21
C PRO A 257 -9.37 15.57 -0.89
N SER A 258 -9.11 16.84 -1.19
CA SER A 258 -10.08 17.79 -1.75
C SER A 258 -9.74 18.16 -3.19
N VAL A 259 -8.96 17.34 -3.91
CA VAL A 259 -8.59 17.59 -5.33
C VAL A 259 -9.79 17.75 -6.25
N HIS A 260 -10.90 17.07 -5.97
CA HIS A 260 -12.14 17.21 -6.74
C HIS A 260 -12.82 18.58 -6.55
N HIS A 261 -12.36 19.38 -5.59
CA HIS A 261 -12.84 20.73 -5.32
C HIS A 261 -11.86 21.81 -5.80
N TYR A 262 -10.97 21.50 -6.76
CA TYR A 262 -9.97 22.48 -7.25
C TYR A 262 -10.61 23.77 -7.78
N GLU A 263 -11.80 23.72 -8.39
CA GLU A 263 -12.52 24.90 -8.86
C GLU A 263 -13.03 25.76 -7.70
N LEU A 264 -13.62 25.14 -6.68
CA LEU A 264 -14.08 25.84 -5.47
C LEU A 264 -12.91 26.48 -4.72
N ILE A 265 -11.80 25.75 -4.61
CA ILE A 265 -10.57 26.25 -4.00
C ILE A 265 -10.00 27.41 -4.83
N GLY A 266 -9.99 27.29 -6.16
CA GLY A 266 -9.55 28.36 -7.07
C GLY A 266 -10.39 29.62 -6.94
N ILE A 267 -11.71 29.48 -6.92
CA ILE A 267 -12.66 30.60 -6.69
C ILE A 267 -12.40 31.26 -5.33
N GLY A 268 -12.25 30.48 -4.26
CA GLY A 268 -11.97 31.02 -2.92
C GLY A 268 -10.62 31.73 -2.80
N LEU A 269 -9.64 31.34 -3.64
CA LEU A 269 -8.31 31.95 -3.74
C LEU A 269 -8.21 33.04 -4.80
N ASP A 270 -9.33 33.41 -5.45
CA ASP A 270 -9.39 34.37 -6.55
C ASP A 270 -8.44 34.04 -7.73
N VAL A 271 -8.31 32.75 -8.04
CA VAL A 271 -7.52 32.24 -9.16
C VAL A 271 -8.44 31.88 -10.32
N ASP A 272 -8.12 32.36 -11.53
CA ASP A 272 -8.82 31.92 -12.75
C ASP A 272 -8.63 30.41 -12.97
N VAL A 273 -9.76 29.71 -13.09
CA VAL A 273 -9.84 28.26 -13.34
C VAL A 273 -10.58 27.92 -14.63
N SER A 274 -11.00 28.93 -15.40
CA SER A 274 -11.86 28.75 -16.58
C SER A 274 -11.21 27.95 -17.71
N ASP A 275 -9.88 27.92 -17.76
CA ASP A 275 -9.09 27.16 -18.72
C ASP A 275 -8.78 25.72 -18.28
N LEU A 276 -9.11 25.35 -17.04
CA LEU A 276 -8.84 24.03 -16.50
C LEU A 276 -9.90 23.03 -16.96
N GLN A 277 -9.46 21.93 -17.59
CA GLN A 277 -10.38 20.90 -18.07
C GLN A 277 -10.89 20.04 -16.91
N PRO A 278 -12.22 19.85 -16.73
CA PRO A 278 -12.81 19.08 -15.64
C PRO A 278 -12.80 17.57 -15.94
N LEU A 279 -11.60 17.03 -16.19
CA LEU A 279 -11.40 15.60 -16.37
C LEU A 279 -11.10 14.94 -15.01
N PRO A 280 -11.79 13.85 -14.64
CA PRO A 280 -11.57 13.17 -13.35
C PRO A 280 -10.11 12.76 -13.10
N THR A 281 -9.35 12.49 -14.15
CA THR A 281 -7.92 12.12 -14.11
C THR A 281 -6.98 13.30 -13.91
N MET A 282 -7.46 14.54 -14.03
CA MET A 282 -6.64 15.77 -13.96
C MET A 282 -6.83 16.57 -12.68
N THR A 283 -7.74 16.17 -11.78
CA THR A 283 -8.11 16.94 -10.58
C THR A 283 -6.91 17.29 -9.68
N ALA A 284 -5.94 16.39 -9.51
CA ALA A 284 -4.72 16.65 -8.77
C ALA A 284 -3.77 17.64 -9.49
N THR A 285 -3.68 17.54 -10.82
CA THR A 285 -2.91 18.47 -11.65
C THR A 285 -3.55 19.85 -11.65
N ASN A 286 -4.88 19.93 -11.75
CA ASN A 286 -5.64 21.17 -11.72
C ASN A 286 -5.52 21.85 -10.35
N LEU A 287 -5.65 21.10 -9.24
CA LEU A 287 -5.41 21.64 -7.90
C LEU A 287 -3.97 22.17 -7.74
N ARG A 288 -3.00 21.43 -8.27
CA ARG A 288 -1.59 21.88 -8.26
C ARG A 288 -1.42 23.20 -9.04
N LEU A 289 -2.05 23.33 -10.19
CA LEU A 289 -2.02 24.55 -11.00
C LEU A 289 -2.69 25.73 -10.29
N VAL A 290 -3.82 25.50 -9.63
CA VAL A 290 -4.51 26.50 -8.80
C VAL A 290 -3.57 27.04 -7.72
N PHE A 291 -2.92 26.16 -6.94
CA PHE A 291 -1.99 26.60 -5.91
C PHE A 291 -0.74 27.27 -6.47
N GLN A 292 -0.23 26.81 -7.62
CA GLN A 292 0.90 27.46 -8.26
C GLN A 292 0.55 28.88 -8.70
N ARG A 293 -0.60 29.08 -9.35
CA ARG A 293 -1.11 30.40 -9.76
C ARG A 293 -1.33 31.32 -8.57
N TRP A 294 -1.93 30.80 -7.50
CA TRP A 294 -2.11 31.56 -6.27
C TRP A 294 -0.77 32.00 -5.67
N ILE A 295 0.19 31.09 -5.53
CA ILE A 295 1.55 31.43 -5.05
C ILE A 295 2.22 32.46 -5.96
N ASP A 296 2.12 32.29 -7.28
CA ASP A 296 2.74 33.16 -8.28
C ASP A 296 2.09 34.56 -8.33
N SER A 297 0.82 34.69 -7.91
CA SER A 297 0.13 35.99 -7.80
C SER A 297 0.76 36.89 -6.74
N GLY A 298 1.34 36.31 -5.68
CA GLY A 298 1.97 37.03 -4.57
C GLY A 298 1.02 37.83 -3.68
N GLU A 299 -0.26 37.94 -4.03
CA GLU A 299 -1.28 38.66 -3.27
C GLU A 299 -1.94 37.73 -2.24
N ASP A 300 -1.98 38.14 -0.98
CA ASP A 300 -2.61 37.42 0.15
C ASP A 300 -2.24 35.93 0.29
N VAL A 301 -1.02 35.57 -0.15
CA VAL A 301 -0.50 34.20 -0.06
C VAL A 301 -0.06 33.87 1.37
N ASN A 302 -1.04 33.49 2.20
CA ASN A 302 -0.82 33.12 3.59
C ASN A 302 -1.78 32.01 4.05
N TRP A 303 -1.49 31.42 5.20
CA TRP A 303 -2.29 30.33 5.74
C TRP A 303 -3.68 30.75 6.22
N ASP A 304 -3.85 31.98 6.68
CA ASP A 304 -5.14 32.50 7.15
C ASP A 304 -6.14 32.55 5.98
N LYS A 305 -5.69 32.91 4.77
CA LYS A 305 -6.53 32.87 3.57
C LYS A 305 -7.05 31.47 3.25
N LEU A 306 -6.23 30.44 3.45
CA LEU A 306 -6.66 29.05 3.24
C LEU A 306 -7.63 28.56 4.32
N VAL A 307 -7.52 29.08 5.55
CA VAL A 307 -8.49 28.82 6.61
C VAL A 307 -9.84 29.45 6.25
N GLU A 308 -9.84 30.70 5.77
CA GLU A 308 -11.05 31.39 5.28
C GLU A 308 -11.74 30.60 4.16
N VAL A 309 -11.00 30.16 3.14
CA VAL A 309 -11.56 29.32 2.07
C VAL A 309 -12.17 28.03 2.61
N CYS A 310 -11.57 27.41 3.62
CA CYS A 310 -12.13 26.24 4.25
C CYS A 310 -13.41 26.53 5.05
N ASP A 311 -13.50 27.72 5.65
CA ASP A 311 -14.65 28.20 6.42
C ASP A 311 -15.85 28.57 5.53
N ASP A 312 -15.59 29.08 4.32
CA ASP A 312 -16.61 29.39 3.32
C ASP A 312 -17.27 28.12 2.74
N PHE A 313 -16.54 26.99 2.74
CA PHE A 313 -17.00 25.72 2.18
C PHE A 313 -16.85 24.53 3.17
N PRO A 314 -17.51 24.57 4.35
CA PRO A 314 -17.22 23.65 5.44
C PRO A 314 -17.63 22.19 5.13
N VAL A 315 -18.63 21.99 4.26
CA VAL A 315 -19.09 20.65 3.85
C VAL A 315 -18.08 20.00 2.89
N GLN A 316 -17.53 20.77 1.96
CA GLN A 316 -16.63 20.31 0.91
C GLN A 316 -15.17 20.25 1.39
N LEU A 317 -14.78 21.19 2.24
CA LEU A 317 -13.39 21.40 2.66
C LEU A 317 -13.14 21.09 4.14
N GLY A 318 -14.12 20.60 4.90
CA GLY A 318 -13.93 20.28 6.34
C GLY A 318 -12.76 19.33 6.64
N ASN A 319 -12.50 18.36 5.76
CA ASN A 319 -11.33 17.47 5.89
C ASN A 319 -10.00 18.20 5.63
N ALA A 320 -9.97 19.13 4.67
CA ALA A 320 -8.80 19.97 4.40
C ALA A 320 -8.58 20.97 5.55
N LYS A 321 -9.66 21.56 6.09
CA LYS A 321 -9.63 22.44 7.26
C LYS A 321 -8.97 21.77 8.46
N ASN A 322 -9.46 20.59 8.84
CA ASN A 322 -8.90 19.85 9.97
C ASN A 322 -7.42 19.53 9.76
N LYS A 323 -6.99 19.24 8.52
CA LYS A 323 -5.57 19.01 8.20
C LYS A 323 -4.75 20.29 8.27
N LEU A 324 -5.31 21.41 7.82
CA LEU A 324 -4.69 22.73 7.83
C LEU A 324 -4.49 23.22 9.27
N GLU A 325 -5.52 23.16 10.12
CA GLU A 325 -5.43 23.56 11.52
C GLU A 325 -4.42 22.71 12.31
N ASN A 326 -4.40 21.39 12.08
CA ASN A 326 -3.39 20.50 12.65
C ASN A 326 -1.96 20.80 12.18
N PHE A 327 -1.81 21.40 11.00
CA PHE A 327 -0.50 21.80 10.48
C PHE A 327 -0.02 23.14 11.07
N LEU A 328 -0.96 24.03 11.42
CA LEU A 328 -0.67 25.36 11.97
C LEU A 328 -0.51 25.37 13.51
N SER A 329 -0.98 24.33 14.19
CA SER A 329 -0.82 24.13 15.64
C SER A 329 0.59 23.65 16.03
#